data_AF-A0AAV4CAD3-F1
#
_entry.id   AF-A0AAV4CAD3-F1
#
_cell.length_a   1.000
_cell.length_b   1.000
_cell.length_c   1.000
_cell.angle_alpha   90.00
_cell.angle_beta   90.00
_cell.angle_gamma   90.00
#
_symmetry.space_group_name_H-M   'P 1'
#
loop_
_entity.id
_entity.type
_entity.pdbx_description
1 polymer ?
#
loop_
_entity_poly.entity_id
_entity_poly.type
_entity_poly.pdbx_seq_one_letter_code
_entity_poly.pdbx_strand_id
1 'polypeptide(L)'
;MTRQRNWEQLRHSLTSLDIPVTASPHKSLNSSKGVICSHDLRFCLEEEMVEELSGVTHARRIKVRRGEDKIQTVVLTFDSPKPPNKIRAGHLTLDVRPYVPLPMRCYKCQPYGHGKDKYKKPAAVGVARVSCRT
;
A
#
# COMPACT_ATOMS: atom_id res chain seq x y z
N MET A 1 -18.45 -4.44 7.62
CA MET A 1 -19.61 -3.52 7.48
C MET A 1 -19.12 -2.20 6.89
N THR A 2 -19.70 -1.80 5.78
CA THR A 2 -19.04 -1.06 4.68
C THR A 2 -19.15 0.47 4.82
N ARG A 3 -18.02 1.16 4.99
CA ARG A 3 -17.88 2.63 5.12
C ARG A 3 -17.98 3.38 3.77
N GLN A 4 -18.85 2.94 2.86
CA GLN A 4 -18.92 3.46 1.48
C GLN A 4 -20.30 3.98 1.04
N ARG A 5 -21.38 3.79 1.83
CA ARG A 5 -22.75 4.18 1.41
C ARG A 5 -23.16 5.63 1.69
N ASN A 6 -22.37 6.39 2.45
CA ASN A 6 -22.82 7.68 3.00
C ASN A 6 -22.80 8.84 1.97
N TRP A 7 -21.84 8.82 1.04
CA TRP A 7 -21.56 10.00 0.21
C TRP A 7 -22.56 10.19 -0.95
N GLU A 8 -23.14 9.12 -1.49
CA GLU A 8 -24.21 9.16 -2.49
C GLU A 8 -25.51 9.73 -1.89
N GLN A 9 -25.83 9.31 -0.67
CA GLN A 9 -26.98 9.83 0.08
C GLN A 9 -26.84 11.32 0.38
N LEU A 10 -25.64 11.76 0.78
CA LEU A 10 -25.33 13.17 1.00
C LEU A 10 -25.43 13.99 -0.29
N ARG A 11 -24.98 13.45 -1.43
CA ARG A 11 -25.16 14.10 -2.74
C ARG A 11 -26.63 14.31 -3.05
N HIS A 12 -27.46 13.28 -2.92
CA HIS A 12 -28.89 13.37 -3.18
C HIS A 12 -29.60 14.41 -2.29
N SER A 13 -29.27 14.49 -0.99
CA SER A 13 -29.88 15.47 -0.08
C SER A 13 -29.43 16.92 -0.32
N LEU A 14 -28.21 17.12 -0.86
CA LEU A 14 -27.67 18.45 -1.14
C LEU A 14 -28.17 18.96 -2.49
N THR A 15 -28.35 18.07 -3.47
CA THR A 15 -28.97 18.40 -4.76
C THR A 15 -30.44 18.79 -4.62
N SER A 16 -31.18 18.21 -3.67
CA SER A 16 -32.57 18.63 -3.41
C SER A 16 -32.69 20.04 -2.81
N LEU A 17 -31.58 20.67 -2.41
CA LEU A 17 -31.53 22.03 -1.85
C LEU A 17 -30.99 23.06 -2.86
N ASP A 18 -30.81 22.70 -4.13
CA ASP A 18 -30.24 23.55 -5.19
C ASP A 18 -28.85 24.13 -4.87
N ILE A 19 -28.10 23.49 -3.98
CA ILE A 19 -26.72 23.89 -3.65
C ILE A 19 -25.76 23.15 -4.61
N PRO A 20 -24.99 23.85 -5.46
CA PRO A 20 -24.03 23.20 -6.35
C PRO A 20 -22.85 22.66 -5.53
N VAL A 21 -22.80 21.33 -5.35
CA VAL A 21 -21.73 20.63 -4.62
C VAL A 21 -20.83 19.86 -5.59
N THR A 22 -19.60 20.34 -5.77
CA THR A 22 -18.57 19.64 -6.56
C THR A 22 -17.74 18.75 -5.64
N ALA A 23 -17.96 17.44 -5.72
CA ALA A 23 -17.15 16.45 -5.01
C ALA A 23 -16.14 15.81 -5.97
N SER A 24 -14.85 15.93 -5.66
CA SER A 24 -13.77 15.24 -6.37
C SER A 24 -13.09 14.21 -5.45
N PRO A 25 -12.64 13.07 -5.99
CA PRO A 25 -11.91 12.10 -5.19
C PRO A 25 -10.58 12.67 -4.71
N HIS A 26 -10.25 12.42 -3.44
CA HIS A 26 -8.98 12.87 -2.87
C HIS A 26 -7.82 12.04 -3.45
N LYS A 27 -6.90 12.71 -4.14
CA LYS A 27 -5.81 12.07 -4.91
C LYS A 27 -4.94 11.10 -4.09
N SER A 28 -4.75 11.36 -2.78
CA SER A 28 -3.92 10.48 -1.94
C SER A 28 -4.71 9.46 -1.10
N LEU A 29 -5.94 9.77 -0.70
CA LEU A 29 -6.69 8.93 0.26
C LEU A 29 -7.51 7.84 -0.45
N ASN A 30 -7.85 8.07 -1.71
CA ASN A 30 -8.51 7.08 -2.56
C ASN A 30 -7.50 6.22 -3.32
N SER A 31 -6.22 6.28 -2.98
CA SER A 31 -5.20 5.42 -3.56
C SER A 31 -5.07 4.12 -2.77
N SER A 32 -4.81 3.02 -3.45
CA SER A 32 -4.50 1.74 -2.82
C SER A 32 -3.23 1.14 -3.40
N LYS A 33 -2.63 0.20 -2.68
CA LYS A 33 -1.37 -0.45 -3.10
C LYS A 33 -1.55 -1.94 -3.19
N GLY A 34 -1.06 -2.51 -4.29
CA GLY A 34 -1.03 -3.95 -4.54
C GLY A 34 0.38 -4.44 -4.84
N VAL A 35 0.60 -5.73 -4.66
CA VAL A 35 1.87 -6.42 -4.85
C VAL A 35 1.65 -7.51 -5.87
N ILE A 36 2.51 -7.54 -6.89
CA ILE A 36 2.54 -8.58 -7.90
C ILE A 36 3.91 -9.26 -7.86
N CYS A 37 3.89 -10.59 -7.96
CA CYS A 37 5.09 -11.40 -8.13
C CYS A 37 4.94 -12.16 -9.46
N SER A 38 5.76 -11.84 -10.45
CA SER A 38 5.81 -12.59 -11.71
C SER A 38 7.24 -12.63 -12.24
N HIS A 39 7.61 -13.73 -12.90
CA HIS A 39 8.91 -13.87 -13.56
C HIS A 39 8.93 -13.13 -14.90
N ASP A 40 7.79 -13.03 -15.58
CA ASP A 40 7.69 -12.41 -16.91
C ASP A 40 7.92 -10.90 -16.85
N LEU A 41 7.52 -10.27 -15.75
CA LEU A 41 7.73 -8.85 -15.48
C LEU A 41 9.17 -8.53 -15.05
N ARG A 42 10.12 -9.44 -15.26
CA ARG A 42 11.51 -9.26 -14.82
C ARG A 42 12.24 -8.15 -15.57
N PHE A 43 11.96 -8.03 -16.86
CA PHE A 43 12.67 -7.12 -17.76
C PHE A 43 11.90 -5.83 -18.05
N CYS A 44 10.61 -5.76 -17.71
CA CYS A 44 9.80 -4.57 -17.88
C CYS A 44 10.28 -3.42 -16.97
N LEU A 45 10.31 -2.21 -17.52
CA LEU A 45 10.63 -1.00 -16.76
C LEU A 45 9.43 -0.54 -15.91
N GLU A 46 9.69 0.27 -14.88
CA GLU A 46 8.60 0.74 -14.01
C GLU A 46 7.64 1.66 -14.77
N GLU A 47 8.16 2.40 -15.74
CA GLU A 47 7.42 3.32 -16.62
C GLU A 47 6.51 2.55 -17.58
N GLU A 48 7.03 1.51 -18.25
CA GLU A 48 6.26 0.62 -19.13
C GLU A 48 5.08 -0.03 -18.37
N MET A 49 5.31 -0.41 -17.11
CA MET A 49 4.25 -0.99 -16.27
C MET A 49 3.14 0.01 -15.95
N VAL A 50 3.44 1.30 -15.85
CA VAL A 50 2.41 2.34 -15.61
C VAL A 50 1.61 2.60 -16.88
N GLU A 51 2.24 2.52 -18.05
CA GLU A 51 1.57 2.74 -19.34
C GLU A 51 0.72 1.54 -19.79
N GLU A 52 1.21 0.31 -19.62
CA GLU A 52 0.51 -0.90 -20.06
C GLU A 52 -0.62 -1.33 -19.13
N LEU A 53 -0.54 -1.01 -17.83
CA LEU A 53 -1.51 -1.46 -16.83
C LEU A 53 -2.57 -0.40 -16.56
N SER A 54 -3.81 -0.73 -16.90
CA SER A 54 -4.96 0.13 -16.60
C SER A 54 -5.13 0.38 -15.09
N GLY A 55 -5.30 1.65 -14.70
CA GLY A 55 -5.58 2.08 -13.32
C GLY A 55 -4.34 2.12 -12.40
N VAL A 56 -3.13 2.00 -12.93
CA VAL A 56 -1.89 2.15 -12.18
C VAL A 56 -1.38 3.59 -12.32
N THR A 57 -1.04 4.22 -11.19
CA THR A 57 -0.46 5.57 -11.14
C THR A 57 1.04 5.56 -10.91
N HIS A 58 1.54 4.52 -10.23
CA HIS A 58 2.95 4.38 -9.90
C HIS A 58 3.30 2.90 -9.72
N ALA A 59 4.39 2.46 -10.34
CA ALA A 59 4.98 1.14 -10.12
C ALA A 59 6.31 1.28 -9.37
N ARG A 60 6.63 0.34 -8.48
CA ARG A 60 7.91 0.34 -7.74
C ARG A 60 8.41 -1.08 -7.55
N ARG A 61 9.59 -1.39 -8.05
CA ARG A 61 10.24 -2.70 -7.90
C ARG A 61 10.89 -2.81 -6.52
N ILE A 62 10.58 -3.88 -5.80
CA ILE A 62 11.16 -4.19 -4.50
C ILE A 62 11.97 -5.46 -4.60
N LYS A 63 13.22 -5.39 -4.11
CA LYS A 63 14.10 -6.55 -3.98
C LYS A 63 13.72 -7.28 -2.69
N VAL A 64 12.85 -8.27 -2.79
CA VAL A 64 12.55 -9.18 -1.68
C VAL A 64 13.45 -10.41 -1.82
N ARG A 65 14.25 -10.71 -0.80
CA ARG A 65 15.00 -11.96 -0.72
C ARG A 65 14.12 -13.02 -0.04
N ARG A 66 13.75 -14.09 -0.75
CA ARG A 66 13.15 -15.30 -0.17
C ARG A 66 14.12 -16.46 -0.41
N GLY A 67 14.94 -16.78 0.59
CA GLY A 67 16.01 -17.78 0.42
C GLY A 67 17.05 -17.32 -0.62
N GLU A 68 17.45 -18.23 -1.50
CA GLU A 68 18.42 -17.96 -2.58
C GLU A 68 17.78 -17.34 -3.83
N ASP A 69 16.45 -17.47 -3.99
CA ASP A 69 15.74 -16.98 -5.17
C ASP A 69 15.39 -15.48 -5.07
N LYS A 70 15.82 -14.74 -6.10
CA LYS A 70 15.46 -13.33 -6.29
C LYS A 70 14.08 -13.22 -6.91
N ILE A 71 13.04 -13.26 -6.09
CA ILE A 71 11.67 -13.00 -6.56
C ILE A 71 11.54 -11.52 -6.90
N GLN A 72 11.28 -11.23 -8.17
CA GLN A 72 11.03 -9.87 -8.62
C GLN A 72 9.61 -9.48 -8.25
N THR A 73 9.50 -8.71 -7.17
CA THR A 73 8.23 -8.25 -6.62
C THR A 73 8.04 -6.79 -7.00
N VAL A 74 6.88 -6.45 -7.56
CA VAL A 74 6.53 -5.07 -7.90
C VAL A 74 5.34 -4.62 -7.05
N VAL A 75 5.46 -3.42 -6.48
CA VAL A 75 4.36 -2.75 -5.80
C VAL A 75 3.74 -1.74 -6.75
N LEU A 76 2.46 -1.92 -7.03
CA LEU A 76 1.64 -1.02 -7.84
C LEU A 76 0.81 -0.13 -6.93
N THR A 77 0.68 1.13 -7.31
CA THR A 77 -0.23 2.10 -6.69
C THR A 77 -1.38 2.35 -7.64
N PHE A 78 -2.59 2.07 -7.18
CA PHE A 78 -3.84 2.27 -7.90
C PHE A 78 -4.52 3.55 -7.44
N ASP A 79 -5.25 4.18 -8.35
CA ASP A 79 -6.14 5.33 -8.09
C ASP A 79 -7.49 4.94 -7.48
N SER A 80 -7.72 3.64 -7.32
CA SER A 80 -8.91 3.06 -6.71
C SER A 80 -8.72 2.80 -5.20
N PRO A 81 -9.80 2.92 -4.39
CA PRO A 81 -9.71 2.77 -2.94
C PRO A 81 -9.40 1.34 -2.48
N LYS A 82 -9.56 0.35 -3.36
CA LYS A 82 -9.22 -1.06 -3.10
C LYS A 82 -8.49 -1.61 -4.31
N PRO A 83 -7.38 -2.34 -4.11
CA PRO A 83 -6.68 -2.94 -5.23
C PRO A 83 -7.55 -4.05 -5.82
N PRO A 84 -7.56 -4.24 -7.16
CA PRO A 84 -8.20 -5.39 -7.77
C PRO A 84 -7.50 -6.68 -7.32
N ASN A 85 -8.19 -7.82 -7.38
CA ASN A 85 -7.58 -9.12 -7.07
C ASN A 85 -6.73 -9.66 -8.23
N LYS A 86 -7.08 -9.28 -9.46
CA LYS A 86 -6.41 -9.71 -10.69
C LYS A 86 -6.24 -8.52 -11.62
N ILE A 87 -5.12 -8.49 -12.32
CA ILE A 87 -4.84 -7.51 -13.37
C ILE A 87 -4.38 -8.21 -14.63
N ARG A 88 -4.68 -7.65 -15.79
CA ARG A 88 -4.21 -8.14 -17.07
C ARG A 88 -3.02 -7.30 -17.52
N ALA A 89 -1.92 -7.98 -17.84
CA ALA A 89 -0.70 -7.39 -18.40
C ALA A 89 -0.46 -8.07 -19.75
N GLY A 90 -0.87 -7.42 -20.85
CA GLY A 90 -0.93 -8.06 -22.17
C GLY A 90 -1.82 -9.32 -22.14
N HIS A 91 -1.20 -10.48 -22.40
CA HIS A 91 -1.89 -11.79 -22.38
C HIS A 91 -1.84 -12.49 -21.01
N LEU A 92 -1.09 -11.95 -20.05
CA LEU A 92 -0.92 -12.54 -18.72
C LEU A 92 -2.01 -12.03 -17.77
N THR A 93 -2.56 -12.94 -16.97
CA THR A 93 -3.40 -12.58 -15.83
C THR A 93 -2.58 -12.75 -14.56
N LEU A 94 -2.38 -11.65 -13.83
CA LEU A 94 -1.54 -11.60 -12.64
C LEU A 94 -2.40 -11.41 -11.40
N ASP A 95 -2.12 -12.20 -10.37
CA ASP A 95 -2.75 -12.04 -9.06
C ASP A 95 -2.13 -10.88 -8.30
N VAL A 96 -2.98 -9.99 -7.79
CA VAL A 96 -2.60 -8.81 -7.03
C VAL A 96 -2.92 -9.06 -5.57
N ARG A 97 -1.90 -8.95 -4.71
CA ARG A 97 -2.07 -9.05 -3.25
C ARG A 97 -2.06 -7.65 -2.64
N PRO A 98 -2.92 -7.33 -1.66
CA PRO A 98 -2.86 -6.02 -1.01
C PRO A 98 -1.50 -5.80 -0.34
N TYR A 99 -0.91 -4.62 -0.54
CA TYR A 99 0.38 -4.27 0.05
C TYR A 99 0.21 -3.93 1.53
N VAL A 100 0.90 -4.68 2.38
CA VAL A 100 1.02 -4.38 3.81
C VAL A 100 2.38 -3.73 4.05
N PRO A 101 2.44 -2.45 4.46
CA PRO A 101 3.72 -1.79 4.73
C PRO A 101 4.41 -2.45 5.92
N LEU A 102 5.74 -2.37 5.94
CA LEU A 102 6.49 -2.81 7.11
C LEU A 102 6.08 -1.97 8.33
N PRO A 103 5.91 -2.59 9.51
CA PRO A 103 5.52 -1.87 10.71
C PRO A 103 6.57 -0.79 11.05
N MET A 104 6.09 0.35 11.51
CA MET A 104 6.95 1.48 11.87
C MET A 104 7.88 1.08 13.01
N ARG A 105 9.18 1.01 12.71
CA ARG A 105 10.26 0.72 13.65
C ARG A 105 11.11 1.97 13.85
N CYS A 106 11.39 2.30 15.10
CA CYS A 106 12.39 3.31 15.40
C CYS A 106 13.78 2.70 15.27
N TYR A 107 14.58 3.12 14.30
CA TYR A 107 15.94 2.60 14.09
C TYR A 107 16.92 2.95 15.24
N LYS A 108 16.53 3.87 16.14
CA LYS A 108 17.36 4.31 17.26
C LYS A 108 17.20 3.44 18.51
N CYS A 109 15.98 3.07 18.91
CA CYS A 109 15.75 2.16 20.04
C CYS A 109 15.40 0.75 19.63
N GLN A 110 14.91 0.53 18.40
CA GLN A 110 14.45 -0.72 17.81
C GLN A 110 13.00 -1.21 18.08
N PRO A 111 12.24 -0.76 19.11
CA PRO A 111 10.81 -1.02 19.22
C PRO A 111 9.96 -0.48 18.08
N TYR A 112 8.79 -1.10 17.93
CA TYR A 112 7.70 -0.66 17.06
C TYR A 112 6.85 0.44 17.72
N GLY A 113 6.06 1.15 16.91
CA GLY A 113 5.03 2.08 17.39
C GLY A 113 5.43 3.56 17.38
N HIS A 114 6.69 3.89 17.10
CA HIS A 114 7.12 5.26 16.87
C HIS A 114 8.22 5.35 15.79
N GLY A 115 8.26 6.49 15.11
CA GLY A 115 9.33 6.84 14.17
C GLY A 115 10.49 7.57 14.86
N LYS A 116 11.53 7.89 14.10
CA LYS A 116 12.73 8.60 14.57
C LYS A 116 12.39 9.95 15.24
N ASP A 117 11.42 10.68 14.70
CA ASP A 117 11.07 12.04 15.17
C ASP A 117 10.40 12.04 16.54
N LYS A 118 9.74 10.94 16.89
CA LYS A 118 9.10 10.75 18.19
C LYS A 118 9.96 9.95 19.17
N TYR A 119 11.25 9.78 18.86
CA TYR A 119 12.18 9.09 19.75
C TYR A 119 12.34 9.87 21.06
N LYS A 120 11.96 9.22 22.17
CA LYS A 120 12.30 9.67 23.51
C LYS A 120 13.37 8.72 24.05
N LYS A 121 14.44 9.27 24.66
CA LYS A 121 15.43 8.43 25.35
C LYS A 121 14.67 7.60 26.40
N PRO A 122 14.83 6.28 26.44
CA PRO A 122 14.25 5.50 27.52
C PRO A 122 14.83 6.04 28.83
N ALA A 123 13.95 6.31 29.81
CA ALA A 123 14.41 6.49 31.18
C ALA A 123 15.19 5.24 31.58
N ALA A 124 16.27 5.37 32.34
CA ALA A 124 17.06 4.24 32.80
C ALA A 124 16.19 3.34 33.68
N VAL A 125 15.55 2.35 33.06
CA VAL A 125 14.83 1.29 33.75
C VAL A 125 15.63 0.03 33.53
N GLY A 126 16.11 -0.56 34.63
CA GLY A 126 16.92 -1.77 34.62
C GLY A 126 16.23 -2.86 33.80
N VAL A 127 16.83 -3.24 32.69
CA VAL A 127 16.34 -4.31 31.83
C VAL A 127 16.65 -5.66 32.48
N ALA A 128 15.64 -6.28 33.08
CA ALA A 128 15.68 -7.70 33.39
C ALA A 128 15.81 -8.47 32.06
N ARG A 129 16.95 -9.13 31.86
CA ARG A 129 17.17 -10.01 30.71
C ARG A 129 16.19 -11.18 30.81
N VAL A 130 15.22 -11.25 29.90
CA VAL A 130 14.44 -12.47 29.70
C VAL A 130 15.36 -13.47 29.00
N SER A 131 15.91 -14.42 29.76
CA SER A 131 16.64 -15.55 29.18
C SER A 131 15.63 -16.48 28.51
N CYS A 132 15.65 -16.57 27.18
CA CYS A 132 14.98 -17.67 26.49
C CYS A 132 15.69 -18.97 26.91
N ARG A 133 14.99 -19.83 27.66
CA ARG A 133 15.43 -21.23 27.85
C ARG A 133 15.23 -21.94 26.51
N THR A 134 16.32 -22.51 26.00
CA THR A 134 16.31 -23.55 24.96
C THR A 134 15.57 -24.79 25.44
#